data_AF-W8YN32-F1
#
_entry.id   AF-W8YN32-F1
#
_cell.length_a   1.000
_cell.length_b   1.000
_cell.length_c   1.000
_cell.angle_alpha   90.00
_cell.angle_beta   90.00
_cell.angle_gamma   90.00
#
_symmetry.space_group_name_H-M   'P 1'
#
loop_
_entity.id
_entity.type
_entity.pdbx_description
1 polymer ?
#
loop_
_entity_poly.entity_id
_entity_poly.type
_entity_poly.pdbx_seq_one_letter_code
_entity_poly.pdbx_strand_id
1 'polypeptide(L)'
;MTMEQEKRMAGDYEVYQALPIGRVEVVLGIDITNTEKPYLVCYCSQNNLFGIDQYYGAEGYEDYLVAMQEFTKLLQWEIEKLQTERATITEPMPPIQPDQCLPIKSDDDLGGRIVVTRLDWLRPEFRTADHQLIWVTGGFGASGELTWAGGLCGNPLFRR
;
A
#
# COMPACT_ATOMS: atom_id res chain seq x y z
N MET A 1 11.33 -13.86 -26.26
CA MET A 1 11.63 -12.48 -25.90
C MET A 1 11.50 -12.40 -24.39
N THR A 2 12.61 -12.45 -23.68
CA THR A 2 12.65 -12.20 -22.23
C THR A 2 12.27 -10.74 -22.05
N MET A 3 11.14 -10.46 -21.41
CA MET A 3 10.86 -9.10 -20.97
C MET A 3 11.93 -8.77 -19.94
N GLU A 4 12.87 -7.89 -20.29
CA GLU A 4 13.71 -7.23 -19.30
C GLU A 4 12.75 -6.46 -18.41
N GLN A 5 12.51 -6.99 -17.22
CA GLN A 5 11.64 -6.36 -16.24
C GLN A 5 12.31 -5.04 -15.88
N GLU A 6 11.65 -3.92 -16.19
CA GLU A 6 12.19 -2.60 -15.84
C GLU A 6 12.51 -2.58 -14.36
N LYS A 7 13.80 -2.34 -14.07
CA LYS A 7 14.30 -2.24 -12.71
C LYS A 7 13.68 -1.01 -12.08
N ARG A 8 13.05 -1.20 -10.91
CA ARG A 8 12.46 -0.09 -10.17
C ARG A 8 13.59 0.77 -9.60
N MET A 9 13.52 2.09 -9.83
CA MET A 9 14.56 3.03 -9.44
C MET A 9 14.06 4.00 -8.36
N ALA A 10 14.91 4.26 -7.37
CA ALA A 10 14.74 5.31 -6.36
C ALA A 10 15.85 6.35 -6.56
N GLY A 11 15.61 7.31 -7.45
CA GLY A 11 16.67 8.17 -7.96
C GLY A 11 17.66 7.35 -8.81
N ASP A 12 18.94 7.43 -8.48
CA ASP A 12 20.02 6.69 -9.17
C ASP A 12 20.19 5.25 -8.63
N TYR A 13 19.49 4.88 -7.55
CA TYR A 13 19.62 3.59 -6.90
C TYR A 13 18.58 2.59 -7.42
N GLU A 14 19.03 1.39 -7.77
CA GLU A 14 18.14 0.27 -8.09
C GLU A 14 17.50 -0.26 -6.79
N VAL A 15 16.18 -0.37 -6.76
CA VAL A 15 15.46 -0.91 -5.61
C VAL A 15 15.80 -2.40 -5.45
N TYR A 16 16.56 -2.71 -4.41
CA TYR A 16 17.00 -4.06 -4.08
C TYR A 16 15.98 -4.78 -3.18
N GLN A 17 15.52 -4.10 -2.14
CA GLN A 17 14.48 -4.59 -1.24
C GLN A 17 13.44 -3.49 -1.03
N ALA A 18 12.17 -3.87 -1.07
CA ALA A 18 11.07 -3.00 -0.71
C ALA A 18 10.10 -3.78 0.18
N LEU A 19 9.72 -3.21 1.31
CA LEU A 19 8.75 -3.84 2.21
C LEU A 19 7.61 -2.86 2.52
N PRO A 20 6.38 -3.18 2.06
CA PRO A 20 5.21 -2.40 2.43
C PRO A 20 4.88 -2.61 3.91
N ILE A 21 4.68 -1.51 4.63
CA ILE A 21 4.19 -1.55 6.01
C ILE A 21 3.30 -0.33 6.25
N GLY A 22 2.06 -0.59 6.67
CA GLY A 22 1.10 0.47 6.91
C GLY A 22 0.81 1.25 5.62
N ARG A 23 0.96 2.58 5.68
CA ARG A 23 0.65 3.48 4.55
C ARG A 23 1.85 3.82 3.67
N VAL A 24 3.00 3.24 3.96
CA VAL A 24 4.26 3.52 3.25
C VAL A 24 4.90 2.20 2.82
N GLU A 25 5.99 2.34 2.11
CA GLU A 25 6.92 1.25 1.82
C GLU A 25 8.31 1.70 2.22
N VAL A 26 9.05 0.86 2.93
CA VAL A 26 10.46 1.12 3.23
C VAL A 26 11.29 0.46 2.15
N VAL A 27 12.23 1.20 1.58
CA VAL A 27 13.01 0.82 0.41
C VAL A 27 14.50 0.85 0.75
N LEU A 28 15.21 -0.20 0.32
CA LEU A 28 16.66 -0.29 0.27
C LEU A 28 17.06 -0.33 -1.20
N GLY A 29 17.77 0.70 -1.64
CA GLY A 29 18.34 0.82 -2.99
C GLY A 29 19.84 0.55 -3.01
N ILE A 30 20.36 0.09 -4.14
CA ILE A 30 21.79 -0.12 -4.37
C ILE A 30 22.20 0.57 -5.67
N ASP A 31 23.25 1.38 -5.59
CA ASP A 31 23.96 1.94 -6.74
C ASP A 31 25.43 1.55 -6.66
N ILE A 32 25.81 0.53 -7.43
CA ILE A 32 27.20 0.04 -7.48
C ILE A 32 28.16 1.03 -8.17
N THR A 33 27.65 2.05 -8.85
CA THR A 33 28.46 3.08 -9.50
C THR A 33 28.85 4.20 -8.52
N ASN A 34 28.08 4.36 -7.44
CA ASN A 34 28.39 5.29 -6.36
C ASN A 34 29.36 4.65 -5.36
N THR A 35 30.64 4.99 -5.47
CA THR A 35 31.70 4.47 -4.58
C THR A 35 31.70 5.06 -3.18
N GLU A 36 31.05 6.21 -2.95
CA GLU A 36 31.00 6.83 -1.62
C GLU A 36 29.82 6.29 -0.82
N LYS A 37 28.62 6.28 -1.41
CA LYS A 37 27.37 5.86 -0.76
C LYS A 37 26.58 4.90 -1.64
N PRO A 38 27.01 3.64 -1.82
CA PRO A 38 26.34 2.70 -2.69
C PRO A 38 24.97 2.23 -2.18
N TYR A 39 24.63 2.45 -0.91
CA TYR A 39 23.38 1.95 -0.32
C TYR A 39 22.46 3.11 0.06
N LEU A 40 21.21 3.06 -0.39
CA LEU A 40 20.18 4.06 -0.06
C LEU A 40 19.09 3.42 0.80
N VAL A 41 18.68 4.09 1.87
CA VAL A 41 17.45 3.75 2.60
C VAL A 41 16.47 4.93 2.50
N CYS A 42 15.22 4.67 2.14
CA CYS A 42 14.19 5.70 2.03
C CYS A 42 12.77 5.14 2.23
N TYR A 43 11.81 6.05 2.34
CA TYR A 43 10.39 5.72 2.23
C TYR A 43 9.90 5.93 0.80
N CYS A 44 8.92 5.12 0.38
CA CYS A 44 8.13 5.32 -0.82
C CYS A 44 6.64 5.40 -0.46
N SER A 45 5.92 6.35 -1.07
CA SER A 45 4.46 6.41 -1.00
C SER A 45 3.85 6.64 -2.38
N GLN A 46 2.69 6.03 -2.63
CA GLN A 46 1.92 6.20 -3.87
C GLN A 46 0.65 7.06 -3.66
N ASN A 47 0.64 7.89 -2.61
CA ASN A 47 -0.55 8.64 -2.18
C ASN A 47 -0.89 9.86 -3.07
N ASN A 48 -0.38 9.93 -4.30
CA ASN A 48 -0.69 11.01 -5.23
C ASN A 48 -1.78 10.62 -6.25
N LEU A 49 -2.35 11.63 -6.91
CA LEU A 49 -3.44 11.45 -7.87
C LEU A 49 -3.12 10.47 -8.99
N PHE A 50 -1.84 10.33 -9.34
CA PHE A 50 -1.36 9.56 -10.47
C PHE A 50 -0.81 8.18 -10.07
N GLY A 51 -0.83 7.81 -8.78
CA GLY A 51 -0.25 6.56 -8.29
C GLY A 51 1.26 6.43 -8.53
N ILE A 52 1.97 7.56 -8.64
CA ILE A 52 3.40 7.59 -8.93
C ILE A 52 4.18 7.32 -7.65
N ASP A 53 5.29 6.58 -7.72
CA ASP A 53 6.20 6.40 -6.60
C ASP A 53 6.82 7.75 -6.16
N GLN A 54 6.60 8.14 -4.90
CA GLN A 54 7.25 9.29 -4.29
C GLN A 54 8.21 8.83 -3.21
N TYR A 55 9.50 9.03 -3.46
CA TYR A 55 10.57 8.70 -2.52
C TYR A 55 10.90 9.91 -1.63
N TYR A 56 11.07 9.68 -0.32
CA TYR A 56 11.43 10.72 0.64
C TYR A 56 12.19 10.13 1.84
N GLY A 57 12.81 11.00 2.65
CA GLY A 57 13.63 10.57 3.79
C GLY A 57 14.84 9.74 3.36
N ALA A 58 15.39 10.05 2.19
CA ALA A 58 16.49 9.33 1.57
C ALA A 58 17.82 9.62 2.27
N GLU A 59 18.47 8.57 2.80
CA GLU A 59 19.81 8.63 3.36
C GLU A 59 20.72 7.58 2.69
N GLY A 60 21.92 8.01 2.32
CA GLY A 60 22.91 7.16 1.66
C GLY A 60 24.01 6.72 2.62
N TYR A 61 24.43 5.47 2.49
CA TYR A 61 25.35 4.77 3.39
C TYR A 61 26.49 4.10 2.60
N GLU A 62 27.68 4.10 3.21
CA GLU A 62 28.87 3.46 2.66
C GLU A 62 28.89 1.94 2.95
N ASP A 63 28.34 1.54 4.10
CA ASP A 63 28.33 0.17 4.59
C ASP A 63 26.92 -0.46 4.54
N TYR A 64 26.85 -1.69 4.02
CA TYR A 64 25.58 -2.40 3.82
C TYR A 64 24.89 -2.76 5.14
N LEU A 65 25.65 -3.15 6.17
CA LEU A 65 25.07 -3.53 7.45
C LEU A 65 24.50 -2.31 8.18
N VAL A 66 25.17 -1.15 8.06
CA VAL A 66 24.63 0.12 8.57
C VAL A 66 23.34 0.49 7.84
N ALA A 67 23.30 0.36 6.51
CA ALA A 67 22.08 0.59 5.73
C ALA A 67 20.94 -0.37 6.16
N MET A 68 21.24 -1.66 6.34
CA MET A 68 20.26 -2.65 6.82
C MET A 68 19.76 -2.34 8.24
N GLN A 69 20.61 -1.82 9.12
CA GLN A 69 20.19 -1.38 10.45
C GLN A 69 19.19 -0.24 10.35
N GLU A 70 19.45 0.78 9.52
CA GLU A 70 18.47 1.86 9.33
C GLU A 70 17.17 1.32 8.70
N PHE A 71 17.27 0.47 7.67
CA PHE A 71 16.10 -0.15 7.03
C PHE A 71 15.20 -0.86 8.05
N THR A 72 15.78 -1.69 8.92
CA THR A 72 15.02 -2.39 9.97
C THR A 72 14.46 -1.43 11.04
N LYS A 73 15.18 -0.35 11.36
CA LYS A 73 14.72 0.67 12.29
C LYS A 73 13.51 1.44 11.74
N LEU A 74 13.50 1.80 10.45
CA LEU A 74 12.34 2.43 9.82
C LEU A 74 11.12 1.50 9.82
N LEU A 75 11.32 0.21 9.55
CA LEU A 75 10.25 -0.79 9.66
C LEU A 75 9.71 -0.90 11.08
N GLN A 76 10.60 -0.96 12.08
CA GLN A 76 10.20 -1.02 13.49
C GLN A 76 9.38 0.22 13.88
N TRP A 77 9.79 1.40 13.43
CA TRP A 77 9.05 2.65 13.67
C TRP A 77 7.62 2.60 13.11
N GLU A 78 7.44 2.14 11.87
CA GLU A 78 6.10 2.01 11.27
C GLU A 78 5.25 0.92 11.96
N ILE A 79 5.87 -0.17 12.43
CA ILE A 79 5.17 -1.19 13.23
C ILE A 79 4.66 -0.60 14.55
N GLU A 80 5.50 0.14 15.28
CA GLU A 80 5.12 0.77 16.56
C GLU A 80 4.02 1.81 16.38
N LYS A 81 4.08 2.58 15.29
CA LYS A 81 3.03 3.53 14.92
C LYS A 81 1.70 2.81 14.68
N LEU A 82 1.70 1.73 13.89
CA LEU A 82 0.50 0.93 13.65
C LEU A 82 -0.06 0.29 14.92
N GLN A 83 0.81 -0.18 15.83
CA GLN A 83 0.38 -0.71 17.12
C GLN A 83 -0.29 0.37 17.97
N THR A 84 0.25 1.59 17.97
CA THR A 84 -0.32 2.74 18.69
C THR A 84 -1.68 3.15 18.11
N GLU A 85 -1.79 3.22 16.78
CA GLU A 85 -3.06 3.50 16.09
C GLU A 85 -4.12 2.44 16.47
N ARG A 86 -3.75 1.16 16.46
CA ARG A 86 -4.64 0.06 16.86
C ARG A 86 -5.03 0.11 18.34
N ALA A 87 -4.12 0.49 19.23
CA ALA A 87 -4.40 0.61 20.66
C ALA A 87 -5.42 1.73 20.98
N THR A 88 -5.61 2.69 20.07
CA THR A 88 -6.60 3.76 20.21
C THR A 88 -8.04 3.25 19.92
N ILE A 89 -8.17 2.09 19.29
CA ILE A 89 -9.46 1.47 18.98
C ILE A 89 -9.96 0.73 20.24
N THR A 90 -10.96 1.29 20.91
CA THR A 90 -11.52 0.76 22.17
C THR A 90 -12.24 -0.58 22.00
N GLU A 91 -12.85 -0.83 20.84
CA GLU A 91 -13.65 -2.02 20.57
C GLU A 91 -13.04 -2.85 19.42
N PRO A 92 -12.84 -4.17 19.59
CA PRO A 92 -12.36 -5.02 18.52
C PRO A 92 -13.30 -4.93 17.30
N MET A 93 -12.73 -4.63 16.12
CA MET A 93 -13.47 -4.57 14.86
C MET A 93 -13.10 -5.76 13.97
N PRO A 94 -13.63 -6.97 14.27
CA PRO A 94 -13.30 -8.17 13.50
C PRO A 94 -13.72 -7.99 12.04
N PRO A 95 -12.97 -8.53 11.08
CA PRO A 95 -13.29 -8.38 9.67
C PRO A 95 -14.67 -8.97 9.31
N ILE A 96 -15.41 -8.21 8.50
CA ILE A 96 -16.73 -8.54 7.96
C ILE A 96 -16.58 -9.73 7.02
N GLN A 97 -17.34 -10.78 7.30
CA GLN A 97 -17.36 -12.02 6.53
C GLN A 97 -18.39 -11.94 5.38
N PRO A 98 -18.16 -12.66 4.27
CA PRO A 98 -19.06 -12.61 3.10
C PRO A 98 -20.52 -12.97 3.39
N ASP A 99 -20.77 -13.85 4.37
CA ASP A 99 -22.12 -14.25 4.82
C ASP A 99 -22.87 -13.14 5.57
N GLN A 100 -22.15 -12.13 6.06
CA GLN A 100 -22.70 -10.92 6.65
C GLN A 100 -23.05 -9.85 5.60
N CYS A 101 -22.75 -10.10 4.33
CA CYS A 101 -22.98 -9.17 3.22
C CYS A 101 -24.13 -9.63 2.32
N LEU A 102 -24.85 -8.66 1.75
CA LEU A 102 -25.77 -8.94 0.65
C LEU A 102 -24.96 -9.08 -0.66
N PRO A 103 -25.22 -10.10 -1.48
CA PRO A 103 -24.54 -10.23 -2.77
C PRO A 103 -24.95 -9.09 -3.70
N ILE A 104 -23.94 -8.45 -4.31
CA ILE A 104 -24.15 -7.46 -5.37
C ILE A 104 -24.52 -8.19 -6.66
N LYS A 105 -25.60 -7.75 -7.31
CA LYS A 105 -26.02 -8.24 -8.63
C LYS A 105 -25.51 -7.33 -9.73
N SER A 106 -25.37 -7.85 -10.94
CA SER A 106 -24.84 -7.11 -12.09
C SER A 106 -25.61 -5.83 -12.43
N ASP A 107 -26.89 -5.77 -12.11
CA ASP A 107 -27.79 -4.65 -12.38
C ASP A 107 -27.91 -3.66 -11.21
N ASP A 108 -27.23 -3.88 -10.08
CA ASP A 108 -27.34 -3.01 -8.91
C ASP A 108 -26.66 -1.65 -9.15
N ASP A 109 -27.37 -0.55 -8.85
CA ASP A 109 -26.76 0.77 -8.69
C ASP A 109 -26.19 0.90 -7.27
N LEU A 110 -24.87 1.00 -7.19
CA LEU A 110 -24.10 1.12 -5.97
C LEU A 110 -23.97 2.59 -5.51
N GLY A 111 -24.42 3.57 -6.30
CA GLY A 111 -24.41 4.98 -5.93
C GLY A 111 -25.11 5.25 -4.59
N GLY A 112 -24.41 5.92 -3.67
CA GLY A 112 -24.90 6.22 -2.33
C GLY A 112 -24.97 5.02 -1.38
N ARG A 113 -24.30 3.90 -1.71
CA ARG A 113 -24.26 2.70 -0.86
C ARG A 113 -22.89 2.51 -0.22
N ILE A 114 -22.87 1.74 0.87
CA ILE A 114 -21.64 1.21 1.47
C ILE A 114 -21.42 -0.19 0.91
N VAL A 115 -20.23 -0.44 0.34
CA VAL A 115 -19.80 -1.75 -0.13
C VAL A 115 -18.65 -2.26 0.74
N VAL A 116 -18.55 -3.58 0.86
CA VAL A 116 -17.53 -4.26 1.66
C VAL A 116 -16.49 -4.84 0.71
N THR A 117 -15.23 -4.45 0.87
CA THR A 117 -14.12 -5.01 0.10
C THR A 117 -13.69 -6.38 0.65
N ARG A 118 -13.10 -7.20 -0.24
CA ARG A 118 -12.61 -8.52 0.15
C ARG A 118 -11.34 -8.43 0.98
N LEU A 119 -11.18 -9.34 1.94
CA LEU A 119 -10.02 -9.34 2.85
C LEU A 119 -8.68 -9.63 2.18
N ASP A 120 -8.69 -10.40 1.09
CA ASP A 120 -7.49 -10.72 0.32
C ASP A 120 -6.96 -9.53 -0.49
N TRP A 121 -7.77 -8.49 -0.68
CA TRP A 121 -7.37 -7.24 -1.32
C TRP A 121 -6.77 -6.25 -0.31
N LEU A 122 -7.02 -6.46 0.98
CA LEU A 122 -6.42 -5.66 2.04
C LEU A 122 -5.08 -6.26 2.47
N ARG A 123 -4.12 -5.37 2.72
CA ARG A 123 -2.87 -5.75 3.38
C ARG A 123 -3.18 -6.36 4.75
N PRO A 124 -2.40 -7.35 5.23
CA PRO A 124 -2.67 -8.05 6.48
C PRO A 124 -2.89 -7.13 7.68
N GLU A 125 -2.16 -6.02 7.76
CA GLU A 125 -2.26 -5.02 8.82
C GLU A 125 -3.57 -4.20 8.80
N PHE A 126 -4.37 -4.27 7.72
CA PHE A 126 -5.63 -3.55 7.58
C PHE A 126 -6.85 -4.48 7.46
N ARG A 127 -6.74 -5.75 7.85
CA ARG A 127 -7.87 -6.71 7.81
C ARG A 127 -8.83 -6.56 8.99
N THR A 128 -9.42 -5.38 9.13
CA THR A 128 -10.43 -5.02 10.14
C THR A 128 -11.68 -4.48 9.45
N ALA A 129 -12.83 -4.54 10.13
CA ALA A 129 -14.10 -4.12 9.53
C ALA A 129 -14.07 -2.68 9.01
N ASP A 130 -13.46 -1.74 9.75
CA ASP A 130 -13.45 -0.33 9.36
C ASP A 130 -12.69 -0.11 8.04
N HIS A 131 -11.63 -0.86 7.76
CA HIS A 131 -10.87 -0.78 6.51
C HIS A 131 -11.55 -1.49 5.34
N GLN A 132 -12.60 -2.29 5.58
CA GLN A 132 -13.35 -2.94 4.51
C GLN A 132 -14.48 -2.08 3.94
N LEU A 133 -14.94 -1.07 4.67
CA LEU A 133 -16.08 -0.25 4.28
C LEU A 133 -15.67 0.83 3.28
N ILE A 134 -16.28 0.80 2.10
CA ILE A 134 -16.11 1.80 1.04
C ILE A 134 -17.47 2.45 0.81
N TRP A 135 -17.52 3.79 0.90
CA TRP A 135 -18.69 4.55 0.48
C TRP A 135 -18.63 4.75 -1.04
N VAL A 136 -19.72 4.55 -1.77
CA VAL A 136 -19.73 4.74 -3.23
C VAL A 136 -20.50 6.02 -3.53
N THR A 137 -19.83 7.04 -4.06
CA THR A 137 -20.45 8.35 -4.36
C THR A 137 -21.15 8.40 -5.72
N GLY A 138 -20.99 7.38 -6.57
CA GLY A 138 -21.53 7.29 -7.94
C GLY A 138 -20.45 7.41 -9.02
N GLY A 139 -20.83 7.35 -10.31
CA GLY A 139 -19.93 7.50 -11.46
C GLY A 139 -19.66 6.20 -12.23
N PHE A 140 -18.70 6.23 -13.16
CA PHE A 140 -18.29 5.05 -13.93
C PHE A 140 -17.69 3.99 -12.99
N GLY A 141 -18.30 2.81 -12.91
CA GLY A 141 -17.93 1.74 -11.97
C GLY A 141 -18.83 1.61 -10.73
N ALA A 142 -19.89 2.43 -10.63
CA ALA A 142 -20.92 2.30 -9.59
C ALA A 142 -22.08 1.35 -9.98
N SER A 143 -21.92 0.54 -11.03
CA SER A 143 -22.84 -0.55 -11.37
C SER A 143 -22.30 -1.89 -10.86
N GLY A 144 -23.20 -2.78 -10.44
CA GLY A 144 -22.83 -4.10 -9.94
C GLY A 144 -22.32 -5.06 -11.02
N GLU A 145 -22.35 -4.66 -12.30
CA GLU A 145 -21.69 -5.34 -13.42
C GLU A 145 -20.16 -5.16 -13.26
N LEU A 146 -19.60 -5.88 -12.30
CA LEU A 146 -18.17 -6.04 -12.16
C LEU A 146 -17.68 -7.08 -13.18
N THR A 147 -17.84 -6.82 -14.48
CA THR A 147 -16.97 -7.46 -15.49
C THR A 147 -15.60 -6.80 -15.40
N TRP A 148 -14.85 -7.14 -14.35
CA TRP A 148 -13.47 -6.70 -14.16
C TRP A 148 -12.62 -7.89 -13.73
N ALA A 149 -12.39 -8.79 -14.67
CA ALA A 149 -11.25 -9.70 -14.60
C ALA A 149 -9.97 -8.87 -14.71
N GLY A 150 -9.46 -8.40 -13.58
CA GLY A 150 -8.19 -7.69 -13.47
C GLY A 150 -8.30 -6.18 -13.42
N GLY A 151 -7.89 -5.62 -12.29
CA GLY A 151 -7.42 -4.23 -12.21
C GLY A 151 -8.46 -3.21 -11.76
N LEU A 152 -8.06 -2.47 -10.74
CA LEU A 152 -8.50 -1.11 -10.44
C LEU A 152 -9.86 -0.95 -9.71
N CYS A 153 -9.81 -0.96 -8.37
CA CYS A 153 -10.06 0.32 -7.69
C CYS A 153 -8.92 1.26 -8.09
N GLY A 154 -9.02 1.81 -9.29
CA GLY A 154 -8.09 2.81 -9.79
C GLY A 154 -8.43 4.08 -9.04
N ASN A 155 -7.62 4.35 -8.02
CA ASN A 155 -7.69 5.52 -7.17
C ASN A 155 -9.13 5.93 -6.84
N PRO A 156 -9.78 5.28 -5.86
CA PRO A 156 -10.85 5.98 -5.20
C PRO A 156 -10.18 7.26 -4.68
N LEU A 157 -10.69 8.43 -5.05
CA LEU A 157 -10.50 9.69 -4.32
C LEU A 157 -11.07 9.57 -2.88
N PHE A 158 -10.86 8.43 -2.22
CA PHE A 158 -11.13 8.19 -0.83
C PHE A 158 -9.87 8.56 -0.07
N ARG A 159 -9.75 9.87 0.12
CA ARG A 159 -9.03 10.43 1.26
C ARG A 159 -9.52 9.72 2.52
N ARG A 160 -8.64 8.94 3.15
CA ARG A 160 -8.53 8.94 4.61
C ARG A 160 -7.34 9.80 4.99
#